data_AF-Q04318-F1
#
_entry.id   AF-Q04318-F1
#
_cell.length_a   1.000
_cell.length_b   1.000
_cell.length_c   1.000
_cell.angle_alpha   90.00
_cell.angle_beta   90.00
_cell.angle_gamma   90.00
#
_symmetry.space_group_name_H-M   'P 1'
#
loop_
_entity.id
_entity.type
_entity.pdbx_description
1 polymer ?
#
loop_
_entity_poly.entity_id
_entity_poly.type
_entity_poly.pdbx_seq_one_letter_code
_entity_poly.pdbx_strand_id
1 'polypeptide(L)'
;MEMDDRLFSAYSGDYKTYYSGYISGEMSELEVACIKNGCFLNIKFSFETLKRFSHSRPDLCGYAVSKFISKNYINDYLIEKYKPFYVWYPSFCSYESYLYLLENFKFLKYNVGKAIIMLHYNDLYFSYDFEPEMELFVSASVFNNKEVYEDQLSKAKEIGYFYKYLDIDSESSLEVPLKENIETDFGFDPNTVYGENELCEEYERKFFRSFEFNKGIEGVKELDEVVRRMGGI
;
A
#
# COMPACT_ATOMS: atom_id res chain seq x y z
N MET A 1 21.92 -8.25 -14.55
CA MET A 1 21.50 -9.53 -13.96
C MET A 1 20.29 -9.98 -14.76
N GLU A 2 20.44 -11.06 -15.51
CA GLU A 2 19.35 -11.59 -16.35
C GLU A 2 18.34 -12.26 -15.42
N MET A 3 17.06 -11.91 -15.55
CA MET A 3 16.00 -12.46 -14.71
C MET A 3 15.67 -13.85 -15.22
N ASP A 4 15.87 -14.88 -14.39
CA ASP A 4 15.52 -16.25 -14.77
C ASP A 4 13.99 -16.42 -14.91
N ASP A 5 13.57 -17.49 -15.59
CA ASP A 5 12.15 -17.76 -15.88
C ASP A 5 11.29 -17.87 -14.60
N ARG A 6 11.88 -18.32 -13.47
CA ARG A 6 11.18 -18.43 -12.20
C ARG A 6 10.92 -17.04 -11.61
N LEU A 7 11.93 -16.18 -11.59
CA LEU A 7 11.82 -14.80 -11.13
C LEU A 7 10.88 -14.01 -12.02
N PHE A 8 10.92 -14.21 -13.35
CA PHE A 8 9.95 -13.61 -14.26
C PHE A 8 8.52 -14.10 -13.97
N SER A 9 8.34 -15.37 -13.63
CA SER A 9 7.04 -15.92 -13.23
C SER A 9 6.52 -15.30 -11.93
N ALA A 10 7.38 -15.10 -10.93
CA ALA A 10 7.01 -14.35 -9.72
C ALA A 10 6.62 -12.91 -10.06
N TYR A 11 7.49 -12.21 -10.80
CA TYR A 11 7.29 -10.82 -11.20
C TYR A 11 5.98 -10.61 -11.95
N SER A 12 5.65 -11.50 -12.90
CA SER A 12 4.42 -11.42 -13.70
C SER A 12 3.16 -11.94 -12.99
N GLY A 13 3.29 -12.47 -11.77
CA GLY A 13 2.18 -13.04 -11.01
C GLY A 13 1.67 -14.39 -11.55
N ASP A 14 2.49 -15.13 -12.31
CA ASP A 14 2.20 -16.52 -12.68
C ASP A 14 2.45 -17.45 -11.50
N TYR A 15 1.43 -17.57 -10.66
CA TYR A 15 1.48 -18.34 -9.43
C TYR A 15 1.71 -19.84 -9.68
N LYS A 16 1.21 -20.37 -10.81
CA LYS A 16 1.35 -21.80 -11.11
C LYS A 16 2.80 -22.12 -11.39
N THR A 17 3.41 -21.37 -12.30
CA THR A 17 4.80 -21.60 -12.70
C THR A 17 5.74 -21.34 -11.52
N TYR A 18 5.59 -20.20 -10.82
CA TYR A 18 6.45 -19.87 -9.69
C TYR A 18 6.36 -20.89 -8.52
N TYR A 19 5.16 -21.17 -8.00
CA TYR A 19 5.01 -22.03 -6.81
C TYR A 19 5.16 -23.53 -7.08
N SER A 20 5.04 -23.96 -8.33
CA SER A 20 5.35 -25.35 -8.74
C SER A 20 6.86 -25.61 -8.76
N GLY A 21 7.65 -24.63 -9.19
CA GLY A 21 9.11 -24.67 -9.21
C GLY A 21 9.79 -24.16 -7.93
N TYR A 22 9.01 -23.72 -6.94
CA TYR A 22 9.57 -23.17 -5.70
C TYR A 22 10.25 -24.24 -4.86
N ILE A 23 11.54 -24.04 -4.59
CA ILE A 23 12.35 -24.86 -3.70
C ILE A 23 12.62 -24.02 -2.45
N SER A 24 12.30 -24.55 -1.27
CA SER A 24 12.54 -23.87 0.00
C SER A 24 14.03 -23.55 0.18
N GLY A 25 14.35 -22.32 0.54
CA GLY A 25 15.72 -21.84 0.76
C GLY A 25 15.77 -20.35 1.05
N GLU A 26 16.97 -19.80 1.17
CA GLU A 26 17.17 -18.35 1.25
C GLU A 26 16.68 -17.68 -0.05
N MET A 27 15.88 -16.63 0.10
CA MET A 27 15.44 -15.81 -1.04
C MET A 27 16.37 -14.62 -1.20
N SER A 28 16.73 -14.32 -2.44
CA SER A 28 17.41 -13.07 -2.75
C SER A 28 16.46 -11.87 -2.65
N GLU A 29 17.01 -10.66 -2.47
CA GLU A 29 16.24 -9.41 -2.51
C GLU A 29 15.45 -9.25 -3.82
N LEU A 30 16.04 -9.68 -4.94
CA LEU A 30 15.36 -9.66 -6.23
C LEU A 30 14.12 -10.58 -6.24
N GLU A 31 14.23 -11.77 -5.66
CA GLU A 31 13.10 -12.70 -5.56
C GLU A 31 12.00 -12.14 -4.67
N VAL A 32 12.36 -11.51 -3.54
CA VAL A 32 11.41 -10.81 -2.66
C VAL A 32 10.66 -9.72 -3.42
N ALA A 33 11.38 -8.89 -4.19
CA ALA A 33 10.76 -7.86 -5.02
C ALA A 33 9.83 -8.45 -6.10
N CYS A 34 10.22 -9.55 -6.75
CA CYS A 34 9.38 -10.24 -7.73
C CYS A 34 8.11 -10.81 -7.08
N ILE A 35 8.20 -11.43 -5.91
CA ILE A 35 7.04 -11.96 -5.16
C ILE A 35 6.11 -10.83 -4.75
N LYS A 36 6.65 -9.71 -4.25
CA LYS A 36 5.88 -8.51 -3.91
C LYS A 36 5.06 -8.04 -5.13
N ASN A 37 5.70 -7.90 -6.29
CA ASN A 37 5.01 -7.52 -7.51
C ASN A 37 3.94 -8.55 -7.93
N GLY A 38 4.27 -9.84 -7.87
CA GLY A 38 3.33 -10.93 -8.14
C GLY A 38 2.08 -10.89 -7.26
N CYS A 39 2.24 -10.62 -5.95
CA CYS A 39 1.15 -10.39 -5.02
C CYS A 39 0.24 -9.24 -5.45
N PHE A 40 0.81 -8.13 -5.93
CA PHE A 40 0.01 -7.00 -6.38
C PHE A 40 -0.70 -7.27 -7.70
N LEU A 41 -0.10 -8.00 -8.63
CA LEU A 41 -0.73 -8.30 -9.91
C LEU A 41 -1.87 -9.31 -9.79
N ASN A 42 -1.66 -10.42 -9.06
CA ASN A 42 -2.56 -11.57 -9.12
C ASN A 42 -3.02 -12.03 -7.73
N ILE A 43 -4.34 -12.01 -7.49
CA ILE A 43 -4.91 -12.42 -6.20
C ILE A 43 -4.61 -13.89 -5.87
N LYS A 44 -4.61 -14.80 -6.86
CA LYS A 44 -4.25 -16.22 -6.66
C LYS A 44 -2.78 -16.37 -6.29
N PHE A 45 -1.92 -15.47 -6.77
CA PHE A 45 -0.53 -15.41 -6.32
C PHE A 45 -0.46 -15.00 -4.85
N SER A 46 -1.17 -13.94 -4.45
CA SER A 46 -1.27 -13.50 -3.03
C SER A 46 -1.75 -14.62 -2.11
N PHE A 47 -2.74 -15.39 -2.56
CA PHE A 47 -3.25 -16.56 -1.83
C PHE A 47 -2.17 -17.61 -1.57
N GLU A 48 -1.44 -18.00 -2.61
CA GLU A 48 -0.37 -18.99 -2.48
C GLU A 48 0.81 -18.44 -1.66
N THR A 49 1.12 -17.13 -1.78
CA THR A 49 2.07 -16.45 -0.90
C THR A 49 1.67 -16.62 0.56
N LEU A 50 0.43 -16.31 0.91
CA LEU A 50 -0.06 -16.43 2.28
C LEU A 50 0.01 -17.88 2.78
N LYS A 51 -0.45 -18.86 1.98
CA LYS A 51 -0.39 -20.28 2.35
C LYS A 51 1.03 -20.75 2.61
N ARG A 52 1.98 -20.43 1.71
CA ARG A 52 3.37 -20.93 1.77
C ARG A 52 4.20 -20.24 2.83
N PHE A 53 3.96 -18.94 3.04
CA PHE A 53 4.88 -18.08 3.80
C PHE A 53 4.32 -17.56 5.12
N SER A 54 3.09 -17.91 5.47
CA SER A 54 2.39 -17.48 6.70
C SER A 54 3.21 -17.59 7.99
N HIS A 55 4.16 -18.52 8.06
CA HIS A 55 5.01 -18.78 9.23
C HIS A 55 6.48 -18.41 9.00
N SER A 56 7.00 -18.62 7.79
CA SER A 56 8.43 -18.48 7.49
C SER A 56 8.82 -17.08 7.00
N ARG A 57 7.90 -16.36 6.34
CA ARG A 57 8.11 -15.04 5.74
C ARG A 57 6.86 -14.16 5.91
N PRO A 58 6.53 -13.77 7.16
CA PRO A 58 5.38 -12.92 7.44
C PRO A 58 5.46 -11.54 6.75
N ASP A 59 6.68 -11.06 6.49
CA ASP A 59 6.95 -9.84 5.72
C ASP A 59 6.36 -9.90 4.31
N LEU A 60 6.45 -11.06 3.62
CA LEU A 60 5.85 -11.25 2.30
C LEU A 60 4.32 -11.31 2.35
N CYS A 61 3.77 -11.77 3.46
CA CYS A 61 2.34 -11.91 3.65
C CYS A 61 1.64 -10.55 3.77
N GLY A 62 2.34 -9.51 4.25
CA GLY A 62 1.82 -8.13 4.26
C GLY A 62 1.41 -7.65 2.87
N TYR A 63 2.16 -7.98 1.82
CA TYR A 63 1.81 -7.65 0.43
C TYR A 63 0.58 -8.42 -0.07
N ALA A 64 0.44 -9.69 0.34
CA ALA A 64 -0.75 -10.45 0.01
C ALA A 64 -2.00 -9.86 0.67
N VAL A 65 -1.90 -9.48 1.96
CA VAL A 65 -2.99 -8.82 2.68
C VAL A 65 -3.32 -7.45 2.07
N SER A 66 -2.31 -6.68 1.66
CA SER A 66 -2.49 -5.42 0.92
C SER A 66 -3.33 -5.64 -0.36
N LYS A 67 -3.06 -6.71 -1.13
CA LYS A 67 -3.87 -7.07 -2.30
C LYS A 67 -5.32 -7.39 -1.92
N PHE A 68 -5.57 -8.08 -0.82
CA PHE A 68 -6.94 -8.38 -0.39
C PHE A 68 -7.71 -7.12 0.01
N ILE A 69 -7.05 -6.22 0.76
CA ILE A 69 -7.60 -4.91 1.10
C ILE A 69 -7.97 -4.14 -0.17
N SER A 70 -7.08 -4.08 -1.17
CA SER A 70 -7.35 -3.43 -2.47
C SER A 70 -8.55 -4.00 -3.24
N LYS A 71 -9.06 -5.18 -2.83
CA LYS A 71 -10.27 -5.83 -3.35
C LYS A 71 -11.44 -5.74 -2.37
N ASN A 72 -11.38 -4.84 -1.40
CA ASN A 72 -12.35 -4.65 -0.31
C ASN A 72 -12.57 -5.90 0.55
N TYR A 73 -11.62 -6.83 0.56
CA TYR A 73 -11.64 -7.95 1.50
C TYR A 73 -10.87 -7.52 2.76
N ILE A 74 -11.62 -7.17 3.79
CA ILE A 74 -11.10 -6.74 5.09
C ILE A 74 -11.20 -7.92 6.06
N ASN A 75 -10.08 -8.34 6.62
CA ASN A 75 -10.02 -9.40 7.61
C ASN A 75 -9.09 -8.98 8.75
N ASP A 76 -9.68 -8.70 9.91
CA ASP A 76 -8.97 -8.13 11.06
C ASP A 76 -7.79 -9.00 11.52
N TYR A 77 -7.97 -10.32 11.54
CA TYR A 77 -6.90 -11.24 11.91
C TYR A 77 -5.69 -11.13 10.98
N LEU A 78 -5.91 -11.12 9.66
CA LEU A 78 -4.83 -10.99 8.68
C LEU A 78 -4.15 -9.62 8.77
N ILE A 79 -4.93 -8.56 8.95
CA ILE A 79 -4.42 -7.18 9.06
C ILE A 79 -3.55 -7.04 10.31
N GLU A 80 -4.03 -7.51 11.45
CA GLU A 80 -3.28 -7.46 12.71
C GLU A 80 -2.02 -8.32 12.68
N LYS A 81 -2.10 -9.52 12.10
CA LYS A 81 -0.99 -10.46 12.07
C LYS A 81 0.13 -10.03 11.12
N TYR A 82 -0.22 -9.52 9.94
CA TYR A 82 0.74 -9.26 8.87
C TYR A 82 1.03 -7.79 8.62
N LYS A 83 0.33 -6.88 9.32
CA LYS A 83 0.59 -5.43 9.33
C LYS A 83 0.87 -4.87 7.93
N PRO A 84 -0.09 -5.00 6.98
CA PRO A 84 0.10 -4.57 5.61
C PRO A 84 0.44 -3.08 5.56
N PHE A 85 1.41 -2.70 4.71
CA PHE A 85 1.75 -1.30 4.53
C PHE A 85 0.82 -0.62 3.51
N TYR A 86 0.59 -1.24 2.35
CA TYR A 86 -0.17 -0.62 1.27
C TYR A 86 -1.67 -0.86 1.39
N VAL A 87 -2.46 0.22 1.40
CA VAL A 87 -3.93 0.17 1.29
C VAL A 87 -4.49 0.96 0.09
N TRP A 88 -3.59 1.53 -0.71
CA TRP A 88 -3.88 2.38 -1.88
C TRP A 88 -3.26 1.82 -3.18
N TYR A 89 -2.53 0.70 -3.11
CA TYR A 89 -1.88 0.07 -4.27
C TYR A 89 -2.23 -1.42 -4.35
N PRO A 90 -2.41 -1.99 -5.57
CA PRO A 90 -2.41 -1.34 -6.88
C PRO A 90 -3.74 -0.68 -7.26
N SER A 91 -4.75 -0.80 -6.40
CA SER A 91 -6.05 -0.18 -6.61
C SER A 91 -6.60 0.34 -5.29
N PHE A 92 -7.40 1.39 -5.37
CA PHE A 92 -8.09 1.95 -4.22
C PHE A 92 -9.21 1.05 -3.70
N CYS A 93 -9.47 1.17 -2.41
CA CYS A 93 -10.61 0.57 -1.74
C CYS A 93 -11.85 1.46 -1.87
N SER A 94 -13.00 0.93 -1.49
CA SER A 94 -14.23 1.70 -1.30
C SER A 94 -14.12 2.66 -0.12
N TYR A 95 -14.98 3.68 -0.11
CA TYR A 95 -15.11 4.62 0.99
C TYR A 95 -15.36 3.89 2.32
N GLU A 96 -16.27 2.92 2.33
CA GLU A 96 -16.65 2.15 3.51
C GLU A 96 -15.47 1.33 4.06
N SER A 97 -14.66 0.75 3.19
CA SER A 97 -13.44 0.05 3.60
C SER A 97 -12.45 1.01 4.25
N TYR A 98 -12.24 2.20 3.69
CA TYR A 98 -11.31 3.17 4.29
C TYR A 98 -11.83 3.70 5.63
N LEU A 99 -13.12 3.97 5.75
CA LEU A 99 -13.74 4.32 7.02
C LEU A 99 -13.51 3.22 8.07
N TYR A 100 -13.82 1.97 7.73
CA TYR A 100 -13.59 0.85 8.63
C TYR A 100 -12.12 0.71 9.05
N LEU A 101 -11.19 0.87 8.10
CA LEU A 101 -9.76 0.77 8.40
C LEU A 101 -9.29 1.88 9.35
N LEU A 102 -9.79 3.11 9.21
CA LEU A 102 -9.48 4.22 10.11
C LEU A 102 -10.01 3.98 11.53
N GLU A 103 -11.21 3.41 11.65
CA GLU A 103 -11.85 3.16 12.95
C GLU A 103 -11.15 2.03 13.73
N ASN A 104 -10.65 1.02 13.02
CA ASN A 104 -10.21 -0.23 13.66
C ASN A 104 -8.68 -0.40 13.71
N PHE A 105 -7.91 0.21 12.79
CA PHE A 105 -6.46 -0.04 12.67
C PHE A 105 -5.65 1.26 12.72
N LYS A 106 -5.31 1.71 13.93
CA LYS A 106 -4.53 2.95 14.14
C LYS A 106 -3.21 2.99 13.37
N PHE A 107 -2.52 1.86 13.23
CA PHE A 107 -1.25 1.79 12.50
C PHE A 107 -1.40 2.03 10.99
N LEU A 108 -2.61 1.88 10.44
CA LEU A 108 -2.93 2.17 9.04
C LEU A 108 -3.37 3.62 8.82
N LYS A 109 -3.56 4.42 9.88
CA LYS A 109 -4.16 5.76 9.81
C LYS A 109 -3.58 6.61 8.68
N TYR A 110 -2.26 6.78 8.65
CA TYR A 110 -1.63 7.64 7.64
C TYR A 110 -1.59 6.99 6.25
N ASN A 111 -1.49 5.66 6.15
CA ASN A 111 -1.60 4.95 4.88
C ASN A 111 -3.00 5.12 4.27
N VAL A 112 -4.06 5.06 5.09
CA VAL A 112 -5.43 5.38 4.67
C VAL A 112 -5.56 6.87 4.37
N GLY A 113 -4.98 7.74 5.21
CA GLY A 113 -4.90 9.19 4.99
C GLY A 113 -4.39 9.54 3.59
N LYS A 114 -3.30 8.88 3.17
CA LYS A 114 -2.73 9.04 1.82
C LYS A 114 -3.75 8.65 0.76
N ALA A 115 -4.40 7.50 0.91
CA ALA A 115 -5.40 6.99 -0.03
C ALA A 115 -6.60 7.94 -0.20
N ILE A 116 -7.16 8.42 0.90
CA ILE A 116 -8.37 9.26 0.88
C ILE A 116 -8.08 10.66 0.34
N ILE A 117 -6.86 11.16 0.49
CA ILE A 117 -6.39 12.41 -0.14
C ILE A 117 -6.35 12.24 -1.67
N MET A 118 -5.77 11.14 -2.16
CA MET A 118 -5.68 10.82 -3.59
C MET A 118 -7.07 10.69 -4.25
N LEU A 119 -8.08 10.26 -3.48
CA LEU A 119 -9.46 10.09 -3.93
C LEU A 119 -10.36 11.32 -3.70
N HIS A 120 -9.83 12.39 -3.09
CA HIS A 120 -10.60 13.57 -2.67
C HIS A 120 -11.76 13.27 -1.72
N TYR A 121 -11.62 12.27 -0.85
CA TYR A 121 -12.59 12.01 0.23
C TYR A 121 -12.32 12.97 1.40
N ASN A 122 -12.49 14.27 1.13
CA ASN A 122 -12.16 15.35 2.06
C ASN A 122 -13.05 15.31 3.30
N ASP A 123 -14.32 14.94 3.15
CA ASP A 123 -15.24 14.71 4.25
C ASP A 123 -14.69 13.67 5.24
N LEU A 124 -14.14 12.57 4.72
CA LEU A 124 -13.51 11.54 5.53
C LEU A 124 -12.20 12.05 6.13
N TYR A 125 -11.36 12.75 5.35
CA TYR A 125 -10.12 13.34 5.86
C TYR A 125 -10.37 14.28 7.05
N PHE A 126 -11.28 15.25 6.91
CA PHE A 126 -11.58 16.24 7.94
C PHE A 126 -12.37 15.68 9.13
N SER A 127 -12.94 14.49 9.01
CA SER A 127 -13.56 13.78 10.15
C SER A 127 -12.53 13.16 11.10
N TYR A 128 -11.25 13.08 10.69
CA TYR A 128 -10.17 12.51 11.48
C TYR A 128 -9.05 13.54 11.72
N ASP A 129 -8.45 13.49 12.90
CA ASP A 129 -7.38 14.41 13.28
C ASP A 129 -6.03 13.96 12.71
N PHE A 130 -5.75 14.33 11.45
CA PHE A 130 -4.42 14.13 10.86
C PHE A 130 -3.48 15.27 11.27
N GLU A 131 -2.37 14.90 11.90
CA GLU A 131 -1.23 15.79 12.13
C GLU A 131 -0.56 16.18 10.81
N PRO A 132 0.22 17.29 10.78
CA PRO A 132 0.92 17.71 9.58
C PRO A 132 2.00 16.70 9.22
N GLU A 133 1.75 15.87 8.21
CA GLU A 133 2.56 14.74 7.82
C GLU A 133 3.06 14.93 6.38
N MET A 134 4.34 14.66 6.18
CA MET A 134 5.07 14.94 4.94
C MET A 134 4.45 14.23 3.73
N GLU A 135 4.15 12.93 3.84
CA GLU A 135 3.55 12.17 2.74
C GLU A 135 2.11 12.61 2.43
N LEU A 136 1.29 12.96 3.42
CA LEU A 136 -0.06 13.51 3.22
C LEU A 136 0.01 14.85 2.50
N PHE A 137 0.92 15.73 2.93
CA PHE A 137 1.15 17.03 2.32
C PHE A 137 1.60 16.92 0.86
N VAL A 138 2.59 16.05 0.58
CA VAL A 138 3.05 15.76 -0.78
C VAL A 138 1.91 15.18 -1.62
N SER A 139 1.16 14.23 -1.07
CA SER A 139 0.03 13.62 -1.79
C SER A 139 -1.05 14.65 -2.12
N ALA A 140 -1.34 15.58 -1.21
CA ALA A 140 -2.30 16.65 -1.47
C ALA A 140 -1.82 17.59 -2.58
N SER A 141 -0.52 17.90 -2.66
CA SER A 141 0.05 18.69 -3.76
C SER A 141 -0.04 17.93 -5.09
N VAL A 142 0.46 16.70 -5.10
CA VAL A 142 0.54 15.80 -6.26
C VAL A 142 -0.82 15.52 -6.88
N PHE A 143 -1.84 15.32 -6.05
CA PHE A 143 -3.21 15.03 -6.48
C PHE A 143 -4.11 16.27 -6.52
N ASN A 144 -3.53 17.48 -6.49
CA ASN A 144 -4.27 18.76 -6.58
C ASN A 144 -5.43 18.89 -5.57
N ASN A 145 -5.24 18.35 -4.37
CA ASN A 145 -6.19 18.45 -3.27
C ASN A 145 -5.88 19.68 -2.42
N LYS A 146 -6.30 20.85 -2.92
CA LYS A 146 -5.99 22.16 -2.32
C LYS A 146 -6.40 22.29 -0.86
N GLU A 147 -7.59 21.81 -0.49
CA GLU A 147 -8.11 21.94 0.87
C GLU A 147 -7.22 21.21 1.88
N VAL A 148 -6.81 19.98 1.57
CA VAL A 148 -5.93 19.20 2.43
C VAL A 148 -4.51 19.77 2.43
N TYR A 149 -4.03 20.23 1.28
CA TYR A 149 -2.72 20.89 1.18
C TYR A 149 -2.61 22.10 2.11
N GLU A 150 -3.62 22.98 2.07
CA GLU A 150 -3.68 24.18 2.91
C GLU A 150 -3.79 23.83 4.40
N ASP A 151 -4.60 22.83 4.77
CA ASP A 151 -4.70 22.31 6.14
C ASP A 151 -3.36 21.80 6.68
N GLN A 152 -2.72 20.89 5.93
CA GLN A 152 -1.43 20.29 6.28
C GLN A 152 -0.33 21.35 6.42
N LEU A 153 -0.25 22.31 5.49
CA LEU A 153 0.73 23.40 5.55
C LEU A 153 0.47 24.34 6.74
N SER A 154 -0.79 24.67 7.03
CA SER A 154 -1.15 25.52 8.15
C SER A 154 -0.76 24.88 9.48
N LYS A 155 -1.13 23.61 9.67
CA LYS A 155 -0.77 22.82 10.86
C LYS A 155 0.74 22.70 11.03
N ALA A 156 1.47 22.45 9.93
CA ALA A 156 2.92 22.39 9.98
C ALA A 156 3.48 23.73 10.47
N LYS A 157 3.09 24.86 9.84
CA LYS A 157 3.57 26.21 10.20
C LYS A 157 3.32 26.57 11.66
N GLU A 158 2.22 26.11 12.24
CA GLU A 158 1.92 26.29 13.66
C GLU A 158 2.95 25.60 14.57
N ILE A 159 3.37 24.38 14.21
CA ILE A 159 4.29 23.58 15.04
C ILE A 159 5.77 23.68 14.62
N GLY A 160 6.06 24.22 13.44
CA GLY A 160 7.40 24.45 12.90
C GLY A 160 8.05 23.27 12.15
N TYR A 161 7.34 22.15 11.97
CA TYR A 161 7.82 20.96 11.26
C TYR A 161 6.66 20.14 10.68
N PHE A 162 6.98 19.25 9.74
CA PHE A 162 6.16 18.10 9.36
C PHE A 162 6.59 16.87 10.15
N TYR A 163 5.64 15.99 10.42
CA TYR A 163 5.93 14.63 10.85
C TYR A 163 6.22 13.74 9.64
N LYS A 164 7.09 12.76 9.83
CA LYS A 164 7.26 11.62 8.95
C LYS A 164 6.67 10.41 9.67
N TYR A 165 5.43 10.07 9.35
CA TYR A 165 4.76 8.86 9.85
C TYR A 165 4.87 7.72 8.85
N LEU A 166 4.89 8.04 7.56
CA LEU A 166 5.07 7.10 6.48
C LEU A 166 6.49 7.20 5.95
N ASP A 167 7.20 6.08 5.95
CA ASP A 167 8.47 5.96 5.24
C ASP A 167 8.26 5.03 4.04
N ILE A 168 7.97 5.62 2.89
CA ILE A 168 7.65 4.88 1.66
C ILE A 168 8.85 4.06 1.19
N ASP A 169 10.07 4.54 1.41
CA ASP A 169 11.31 3.87 0.99
C ASP A 169 11.57 2.58 1.79
N SER A 170 11.27 2.59 3.09
CA SER A 170 11.41 1.42 3.96
C SER A 170 10.10 0.64 4.16
N GLU A 171 9.01 1.10 3.55
CA GLU A 171 7.68 0.50 3.62
C GLU A 171 7.20 0.29 5.05
N SER A 172 7.50 1.29 5.90
CA SER A 172 7.24 1.21 7.32
C SER A 172 6.38 2.38 7.79
N SER A 173 5.48 2.07 8.73
CA SER A 173 4.78 3.08 9.50
C SER A 173 5.57 3.31 10.79
N LEU A 174 6.00 4.55 11.00
CA LEU A 174 6.85 4.90 12.13
C LEU A 174 6.00 5.00 13.39
N GLU A 175 6.30 4.16 14.38
CA GLU A 175 5.66 4.23 15.70
C GLU A 175 6.05 5.51 16.46
N VAL A 176 7.18 6.11 16.08
CA VAL A 176 7.67 7.39 16.60
C VAL A 176 7.78 8.38 15.45
N PRO A 177 7.10 9.54 15.53
CA PRO A 177 7.23 10.58 14.52
C PRO A 177 8.67 11.07 14.39
N LEU A 178 9.19 11.16 13.16
CA LEU A 178 10.39 11.94 12.85
C LEU A 178 9.96 13.34 12.40
N LYS A 179 10.73 14.38 12.74
CA LYS A 179 10.38 15.77 12.45
C LYS A 179 11.23 16.30 11.30
N GLU A 180 10.59 16.82 10.26
CA GLU A 180 11.20 17.47 9.10
C GLU A 180 10.90 18.98 9.14
N ASN A 181 11.92 19.83 9.03
CA ASN A 181 11.73 21.28 9.07
C ASN A 181 10.97 21.80 7.84
N ILE A 182 10.22 22.90 7.99
CA ILE A 182 9.36 23.50 6.94
C ILE A 182 10.17 24.32 5.91
N GLU A 183 11.49 24.25 5.91
CA GLU A 183 12.32 25.08 5.00
C GLU A 183 12.21 24.68 3.51
N THR A 184 11.38 23.68 3.20
CA THR A 184 11.07 23.20 1.86
C THR A 184 9.81 23.86 1.29
N ASP A 185 10.00 24.76 0.31
CA ASP A 185 8.92 25.20 -0.57
C ASP A 185 8.62 24.07 -1.57
N PHE A 186 7.61 23.25 -1.27
CA PHE A 186 7.20 22.17 -2.16
C PHE A 186 6.42 22.65 -3.38
N GLY A 187 6.12 23.96 -3.50
CA GLY A 187 5.43 24.55 -4.63
C GLY A 187 4.08 23.88 -4.93
N PHE A 188 2.99 24.38 -4.33
CA PHE A 188 1.66 24.05 -4.84
C PHE A 188 1.43 24.84 -6.12
N ASP A 189 1.58 24.19 -7.27
CA ASP A 189 1.18 24.76 -8.54
C ASP A 189 -0.17 24.17 -8.98
N PRO A 190 -1.28 24.90 -8.82
CA PRO A 190 -2.60 24.45 -9.27
C PRO A 190 -2.70 24.33 -10.80
N ASN A 191 -1.71 24.84 -11.55
CA ASN A 191 -1.62 24.71 -13.01
C ASN A 191 -0.67 23.58 -13.44
N THR A 192 0.12 23.03 -12.50
CA THR A 192 0.78 21.76 -12.74
C THR A 192 -0.29 20.68 -12.61
N VAL A 193 -1.04 20.51 -13.70
CA VAL A 193 -1.77 19.27 -13.95
C VAL A 193 -0.69 18.24 -14.18
N TYR A 194 -0.24 17.59 -13.12
CA TYR A 194 0.49 16.36 -13.26
C TYR A 194 -0.48 15.39 -13.94
N GLY A 195 -0.35 15.24 -15.25
CA GLY A 195 -1.30 14.46 -16.05
C GLY A 195 -1.41 13.06 -15.47
N GLU A 196 -2.59 12.45 -15.59
CA GLU A 196 -2.87 11.06 -15.19
C GLU A 196 -1.79 10.08 -15.66
N ASN A 197 -1.00 10.41 -16.69
CA ASN A 197 0.09 9.61 -17.22
C ASN A 197 1.50 9.95 -16.68
N GLU A 198 1.82 11.19 -16.28
CA GLU A 198 3.20 11.56 -15.90
C GLU A 198 3.50 11.28 -14.42
N LEU A 199 2.52 11.43 -13.53
CA LEU A 199 2.67 10.98 -12.14
C LEU A 199 2.59 9.47 -12.01
N CYS A 200 1.66 8.83 -12.73
CA CYS A 200 1.70 7.39 -12.87
C CYS A 200 3.07 6.99 -13.39
N GLU A 201 3.60 7.58 -14.46
CA GLU A 201 4.92 7.16 -14.94
C GLU A 201 6.10 7.48 -14.04
N GLU A 202 6.16 8.57 -13.26
CA GLU A 202 7.32 8.84 -12.39
C GLU A 202 7.23 8.13 -11.03
N TYR A 203 6.04 8.05 -10.42
CA TYR A 203 5.79 7.18 -9.28
C TYR A 203 5.90 5.70 -9.70
N GLU A 204 5.28 5.24 -10.80
CA GLU A 204 5.45 3.88 -11.37
C GLU A 204 6.86 3.63 -11.91
N ARG A 205 7.62 4.62 -12.40
CA ARG A 205 9.05 4.41 -12.75
C ARG A 205 9.90 4.17 -11.51
N LYS A 206 9.59 4.84 -10.40
CA LYS A 206 10.22 4.54 -9.09
C LYS A 206 9.68 3.27 -8.44
N PHE A 207 8.43 2.88 -8.72
CA PHE A 207 7.71 1.81 -8.01
C PHE A 207 7.27 0.59 -8.84
N PHE A 208 7.70 0.47 -10.11
CA PHE A 208 7.50 -0.58 -11.14
C PHE A 208 6.56 -0.26 -12.32
N ARG A 209 7.10 -0.57 -13.52
CA ARG A 209 6.41 -0.63 -14.81
C ARG A 209 5.32 -1.71 -14.81
N SER A 210 4.07 -1.30 -15.04
CA SER A 210 3.21 -1.65 -16.18
C SER A 210 1.73 -1.79 -15.80
N PHE A 211 0.90 -1.21 -16.69
CA PHE A 211 -0.54 -1.02 -16.62
C PHE A 211 -1.38 -2.31 -16.86
N GLU A 212 -2.50 -2.33 -16.12
CA GLU A 212 -3.89 -2.72 -16.44
C GLU A 212 -4.49 -4.15 -16.48
N PHE A 213 -5.52 -4.24 -15.61
CA PHE A 213 -6.89 -4.80 -15.66
C PHE A 213 -7.31 -6.20 -15.17
N ASN A 214 -8.42 -6.11 -14.43
CA ASN A 214 -9.18 -7.04 -13.61
C ASN A 214 -9.73 -8.32 -14.29
N LYS A 215 -9.85 -9.38 -13.46
CA LYS A 215 -11.04 -10.19 -13.10
C LYS A 215 -10.58 -11.08 -11.94
N GLY A 216 -11.32 -11.47 -10.91
CA GLY A 216 -12.74 -11.65 -10.68
C GLY A 216 -12.83 -12.66 -9.51
N ILE A 217 -13.89 -12.53 -8.72
CA ILE A 217 -14.09 -13.09 -7.38
C ILE A 217 -14.29 -14.62 -7.43
N GLU A 218 -13.19 -15.38 -7.31
CA GLU A 218 -13.24 -16.85 -7.14
C GLU A 218 -12.48 -17.37 -5.89
N GLY A 219 -11.73 -16.50 -5.20
CA GLY A 219 -10.85 -16.90 -4.10
C GLY A 219 -11.41 -16.72 -2.67
N VAL A 220 -12.57 -16.08 -2.48
CA VAL A 220 -13.03 -15.67 -1.14
C VAL A 220 -13.29 -16.87 -0.22
N LYS A 221 -13.96 -17.92 -0.71
CA LYS A 221 -14.22 -19.13 0.09
C LYS A 221 -12.94 -19.90 0.46
N GLU A 222 -11.95 -19.88 -0.44
CA GLU A 222 -10.64 -20.49 -0.20
C GLU A 222 -9.83 -19.66 0.81
N LEU A 223 -10.01 -18.33 0.83
CA LEU A 223 -9.43 -17.44 1.84
C LEU A 223 -9.94 -17.76 3.22
N ASP A 224 -11.26 -17.88 3.36
CA ASP A 224 -11.89 -18.15 4.66
C ASP A 224 -11.38 -19.48 5.24
N GLU A 225 -11.21 -20.49 4.40
CA GLU A 225 -10.66 -21.79 4.84
C GLU A 225 -9.18 -21.69 5.22
N VAL A 226 -8.38 -20.94 4.45
CA VAL A 226 -6.96 -20.69 4.75
C VAL A 226 -6.81 -19.90 6.06
N VAL A 227 -7.60 -18.84 6.25
CA VAL A 227 -7.64 -18.04 7.49
C VAL A 227 -8.04 -18.90 8.68
N ARG A 228 -9.08 -19.71 8.54
CA ARG A 228 -9.53 -20.64 9.60
C ARG A 228 -8.45 -21.65 9.99
N ARG A 229 -7.72 -22.19 9.01
CA ARG A 229 -6.58 -23.11 9.26
C ARG A 229 -5.40 -22.40 9.94
N MET A 230 -5.25 -21.09 9.74
CA MET A 230 -4.23 -20.28 10.42
C MET A 230 -4.65 -19.80 11.82
N GLY A 231 -5.87 -20.13 12.27
CA GLY A 231 -6.39 -19.76 13.58
C GLY A 231 -7.08 -18.39 13.63
N GLY A 232 -7.41 -17.80 12.47
CA GLY A 232 -8.38 -16.70 12.41
C GLY A 232 -9.79 -17.23 12.61
N ILE A 233 -10.58 -16.55 13.44
CA ILE A 233 -11.99 -16.91 13.73
C ILE A 233 -12.85 -16.60 12.51
#